data_AF-A0A3G2C703-F1
#
_entry.id   AF-A0A3G2C703-F1
#
_cell.length_a   1.000
_cell.length_b   1.000
_cell.length_c   1.000
_cell.angle_alpha   90.00
_cell.angle_beta   90.00
_cell.angle_gamma   90.00
#
_symmetry.space_group_name_H-M   'P 1'
#
loop_
_entity.id
_entity.type
_entity.pdbx_description
1 polymer ?
#
loop_
_entity_poly.entity_id
_entity_poly.type
_entity_poly.pdbx_seq_one_letter_code
_entity_poly.pdbx_strand_id
1 'polypeptide(L)'
;MKKLLLISAATLIVSNSTFAGGILTNTNQHAAFLRMLSRGATTEIDGALSNPAGLAFLPKDGFHVGLSIQSAYQTRNIDASFMTYNGVSATGPTVADKPFEKYYEGTAAAPVIPSLFAAYKKGEWT
;
A
#
# COMPACT_ATOMS: atom_id res chain seq x y z
N MET A 1 8.13 -43.70 7.71
CA MET A 1 9.30 -42.95 7.16
C MET A 1 9.02 -42.33 5.79
N LYS A 2 8.59 -43.08 4.77
CA LYS A 2 8.33 -42.56 3.41
C LYS A 2 7.26 -41.43 3.34
N LYS A 3 6.23 -41.50 4.18
CA LYS A 3 5.15 -40.48 4.24
C LYS A 3 5.64 -39.11 4.75
N LEU A 4 6.49 -39.11 5.78
CA LEU A 4 7.07 -37.88 6.32
C LEU A 4 8.02 -37.22 5.32
N LEU A 5 8.82 -38.03 4.61
CA LEU A 5 9.68 -37.55 3.52
C LEU A 5 8.88 -36.89 2.38
N LEU A 6 7.74 -37.48 2.00
CA LEU A 6 6.84 -36.92 0.99
C LEU A 6 6.23 -35.58 1.43
N ILE A 7 5.83 -35.47 2.70
CA ILE A 7 5.29 -34.23 3.27
C ILE A 7 6.39 -33.15 3.32
N SER A 8 7.60 -33.49 3.78
CA SER A 8 8.72 -32.56 3.82
C SER A 8 9.17 -32.10 2.42
N ALA A 9 9.12 -32.99 1.42
CA ALA A 9 9.42 -32.62 0.03
C ALA A 9 8.34 -31.69 -0.54
N ALA A 10 7.06 -31.92 -0.23
CA ALA A 10 5.96 -31.07 -0.66
C ALA A 10 6.02 -29.67 -0.03
N THR A 11 6.40 -29.55 1.24
CA THR A 11 6.53 -28.24 1.91
C THR A 11 7.75 -27.44 1.44
N LEU A 12 8.81 -28.10 0.95
CA LEU A 12 9.99 -27.44 0.38
C LEU A 12 9.72 -26.85 -1.02
N ILE A 13 8.74 -27.38 -1.77
CA ILE A 13 8.36 -26.87 -3.10
C ILE A 13 7.62 -25.52 -2.99
N VAL A 14 6.91 -25.29 -1.88
CA VAL A 14 6.21 -24.03 -1.61
C VAL A 14 7.09 -22.97 -0.91
N SER A 15 8.35 -23.27 -0.60
CA SER A 15 9.28 -22.31 0.05
C SER A 15 10.08 -21.45 -0.93
N ASN A 16 9.67 -21.35 -2.20
CA ASN A 16 10.21 -20.33 -3.09
C ASN A 16 9.86 -18.94 -2.53
N SER A 17 10.86 -18.06 -2.40
CA SER A 17 10.64 -16.65 -2.08
C SER A 17 9.73 -16.06 -3.14
N THR A 18 8.45 -15.90 -2.82
CA THR A 18 7.56 -15.08 -3.63
C THR A 18 8.11 -13.66 -3.54
N PHE A 19 8.59 -13.14 -4.68
CA PHE A 19 8.84 -11.71 -4.83
C PHE A 19 7.47 -11.03 -4.83
N ALA A 20 6.87 -10.92 -3.64
CA ALA A 20 5.76 -10.03 -3.40
C ALA A 20 6.34 -8.64 -3.63
N GLY A 21 5.92 -8.01 -4.73
CA GLY A 21 6.19 -6.60 -4.95
C GLY A 21 5.92 -5.83 -3.66
N GLY A 22 6.82 -4.90 -3.32
CA GLY A 22 6.74 -4.16 -2.06
C GLY A 22 5.37 -3.50 -1.87
N ILE A 23 5.10 -3.05 -0.65
CA ILE A 23 3.86 -2.34 -0.27
C ILE A 23 3.49 -1.16 -1.20
N LEU A 24 4.44 -0.71 -2.03
CA LEU A 24 4.35 0.37 -3.00
C LEU A 24 4.26 -0.09 -4.48
N THR A 25 4.36 -1.38 -4.79
CA THR A 25 4.47 -1.90 -6.18
C THR A 25 3.30 -2.81 -6.58
N ASN A 26 2.08 -2.51 -6.14
CA ASN A 26 0.88 -3.25 -6.56
C ASN A 26 0.08 -2.44 -7.60
N THR A 27 -0.33 -3.12 -8.67
CA THR A 27 -1.31 -2.72 -9.70
C THR A 27 -2.74 -2.56 -9.16
N ASN A 28 -2.92 -2.60 -7.83
CA ASN A 28 -4.15 -2.24 -7.14
C ASN A 28 -3.88 -0.98 -6.28
N GLN A 29 -4.31 0.17 -6.79
CA GLN A 29 -4.02 1.50 -6.26
C GLN A 29 -4.83 1.90 -5.02
N HIS A 30 -5.50 0.96 -4.34
CA HIS A 30 -6.30 1.35 -3.19
C HIS A 30 -5.45 1.39 -1.91
N ALA A 31 -5.04 2.61 -1.53
CA ALA A 31 -4.30 2.90 -0.29
C ALA A 31 -4.98 2.36 0.99
N ALA A 32 -6.27 2.01 0.90
CA ALA A 32 -6.99 1.44 2.01
C ALA A 32 -6.63 -0.05 2.25
N PHE A 33 -6.21 -0.83 1.26
CA PHE A 33 -5.90 -2.26 1.46
C PHE A 33 -4.76 -2.53 2.46
N LEU A 34 -3.75 -1.64 2.53
CA LEU A 34 -2.56 -1.85 3.37
C LEU A 34 -2.64 -1.20 4.76
N ARG A 35 -3.61 -0.29 4.98
CA ARG A 35 -3.85 0.35 6.29
C ARG A 35 -5.16 -0.08 6.96
N MET A 36 -6.03 -0.85 6.28
CA MET A 36 -7.40 -1.14 6.75
C MET A 36 -7.59 -2.36 7.65
N LEU A 37 -6.61 -3.25 7.87
CA LEU A 37 -6.92 -4.48 8.63
C LEU A 37 -7.50 -4.17 10.02
N SER A 38 -6.94 -3.20 10.75
CA SER A 38 -7.51 -2.73 12.03
C SER A 38 -8.74 -1.83 11.83
N ARG A 39 -8.79 -1.09 10.72
CA ARG A 39 -9.84 -0.11 10.45
C ARG A 39 -11.19 -0.75 10.13
N GLY A 40 -11.21 -1.97 9.57
CA GLY A 40 -12.44 -2.74 9.39
C GLY A 40 -13.07 -3.21 10.71
N ALA A 41 -12.30 -3.26 11.80
CA ALA A 41 -12.76 -3.65 13.13
C ALA A 41 -12.91 -2.47 14.10
N THR A 42 -12.69 -1.23 13.64
CA THR A 42 -12.79 -0.05 14.52
C THR A 42 -14.24 0.15 14.97
N THR A 43 -14.40 0.53 16.24
CA THR A 43 -15.67 0.97 16.84
C THR A 43 -15.61 2.44 17.26
N GLU A 44 -14.56 3.15 16.83
CA GLU A 44 -14.33 4.57 17.13
C GLU A 44 -14.97 5.49 16.09
N ILE A 45 -15.05 6.78 16.42
CA ILE A 45 -15.71 7.81 15.61
C ILE A 45 -15.09 7.99 14.21
N ASP A 46 -13.80 7.65 14.03
CA ASP A 46 -13.12 7.70 12.74
C ASP A 46 -13.46 6.50 11.83
N GLY A 47 -14.28 5.57 12.33
CA GLY A 47 -14.84 4.44 11.60
C GLY A 47 -15.92 4.80 10.59
N ALA A 48 -16.43 6.03 10.57
CA ALA A 48 -17.54 6.43 9.71
C ALA A 48 -17.32 6.15 8.20
N LEU A 49 -16.07 6.20 7.72
CA LEU A 49 -15.74 5.96 6.31
C LEU A 49 -15.32 4.51 6.01
N SER A 50 -14.98 3.73 7.04
CA SER A 50 -14.35 2.42 6.90
C SER A 50 -15.15 1.27 7.49
N ASN A 51 -15.82 1.52 8.61
CA ASN A 51 -16.72 0.60 9.32
C ASN A 51 -17.88 1.39 9.95
N PRO A 52 -18.87 1.85 9.16
CA PRO A 52 -20.03 2.58 9.69
C PRO A 52 -20.81 1.78 10.76
N ALA A 53 -20.87 0.45 10.63
CA ALA A 53 -21.51 -0.43 11.60
C ALA A 53 -20.79 -0.43 12.96
N GLY A 54 -19.48 -0.16 12.99
CA GLY A 54 -18.70 0.00 14.21
C GLY A 54 -19.18 1.16 15.10
N LEU A 55 -19.82 2.18 14.51
CA LEU A 55 -20.32 3.33 15.25
C LEU A 55 -21.48 2.99 16.20
N ALA A 56 -22.23 1.90 15.92
CA ALA A 56 -23.25 1.40 16.84
C ALA A 56 -22.67 0.96 18.20
N PHE A 57 -21.36 0.72 18.27
CA PHE A 57 -20.64 0.35 19.49
C PHE A 57 -20.00 1.55 20.20
N LEU A 58 -20.28 2.80 19.77
CA LEU A 58 -19.83 3.98 20.51
C LEU A 58 -20.35 3.93 21.96
N PRO A 59 -19.53 4.33 22.94
CA PRO A 59 -19.73 3.99 24.35
C PRO A 59 -20.99 4.60 24.98
N LYS A 60 -21.54 5.67 24.39
CA LYS A 60 -22.71 6.39 24.89
C LYS A 60 -23.59 6.86 23.73
N ASP A 61 -24.88 6.97 23.98
CA ASP A 61 -25.79 7.67 23.07
C ASP A 61 -25.53 9.17 23.10
N GLY A 62 -25.87 9.85 22.01
CA GLY A 62 -25.67 11.29 21.83
C GLY A 62 -24.67 11.63 20.74
N PHE A 63 -24.21 12.88 20.76
CA PHE A 63 -23.33 13.44 19.75
C PHE A 63 -21.86 13.15 20.03
N HIS A 64 -21.15 12.61 19.03
CA HIS A 64 -19.73 12.31 19.08
C HIS A 64 -19.01 13.08 17.99
N VAL A 65 -17.84 13.63 18.30
CA VAL A 65 -17.00 14.38 17.36
C VAL A 65 -15.56 13.93 17.50
N GLY A 66 -14.90 13.70 16.37
CA GLY A 66 -13.46 13.40 16.30
C GLY A 66 -12.76 14.35 15.34
N LEU A 67 -11.65 14.93 15.77
CA LEU A 67 -10.75 15.71 14.94
C LEU A 67 -9.40 15.00 14.90
N SER A 68 -8.86 14.81 13.70
CA SER A 68 -7.49 14.32 13.51
C SER A 68 -6.74 15.19 12.52
N ILE A 69 -5.43 15.31 12.74
CA ILE A 69 -4.51 15.99 11.84
C ILE A 69 -3.40 15.00 11.54
N GLN A 70 -3.20 14.72 10.26
CA GLN A 70 -2.14 13.83 9.78
C GLN A 70 -1.16 14.62 8.90
N SER A 71 0.07 14.15 8.84
CA SER A 71 1.08 14.68 7.92
C SER A 71 1.61 13.53 7.07
N ALA A 72 1.78 13.75 5.77
CA ALA A 72 2.34 12.78 4.85
C ALA A 72 3.52 13.37 4.09
N TYR A 73 4.63 12.65 4.06
CA TYR A 73 5.84 13.01 3.32
C TYR A 73 6.28 11.80 2.51
N GLN A 74 6.58 12.00 1.24
CA GLN A 74 7.02 10.94 0.34
C GLN A 74 8.17 11.44 -0.52
N THR A 75 9.28 10.72 -0.49
CA THR A 75 10.37 10.87 -1.45
C THR A 75 10.37 9.66 -2.37
N ARG A 76 10.49 9.90 -3.67
CA ARG A 76 10.59 8.86 -4.69
C ARG A 76 11.84 9.08 -5.51
N ASN A 77 12.72 8.09 -5.45
CA ASN A 77 13.93 8.03 -6.22
C ASN A 77 13.69 7.11 -7.42
N ILE A 78 14.08 7.56 -8.61
CA ILE A 78 13.93 6.80 -9.86
C ILE A 78 15.29 6.76 -10.55
N ASP A 79 15.85 5.56 -10.60
CA ASP A 79 17.00 5.23 -11.44
C ASP A 79 16.51 4.81 -12.82
N ALA A 80 16.60 5.71 -13.79
CA ALA A 80 16.28 5.39 -15.18
C ALA A 80 17.55 4.93 -15.89
N SER A 81 17.66 3.62 -16.16
CA SER A 81 18.74 3.04 -16.96
C SER A 81 18.18 2.26 -18.14
N PHE A 82 18.62 2.60 -19.36
CA PHE A 82 18.25 1.87 -20.58
C PHE A 82 19.36 1.94 -21.63
N MET A 83 19.47 0.87 -22.43
CA MET A 83 20.39 0.84 -23.57
C MET A 83 19.81 1.68 -24.71
N THR A 84 20.63 2.54 -25.29
CA THR A 84 20.28 3.32 -26.49
C THR A 84 20.93 2.72 -27.73
N TYR A 85 20.37 2.97 -28.90
CA TYR A 85 21.02 2.62 -30.17
C TYR A 85 22.02 3.72 -30.54
N ASN A 86 23.23 3.33 -30.93
CA ASN A 86 24.30 4.26 -31.33
C ASN A 86 24.62 4.20 -32.83
N GLY A 87 23.99 3.29 -33.58
CA GLY A 87 24.23 3.13 -35.01
C GLY A 87 23.49 1.94 -35.63
N VAL A 88 23.81 1.66 -36.89
CA VAL A 88 23.29 0.52 -37.66
C VAL A 88 24.47 -0.17 -38.34
N SER A 89 24.53 -1.50 -38.20
CA SER A 89 25.52 -2.37 -38.84
C SER A 89 24.88 -3.22 -39.96
N ALA A 90 25.71 -3.95 -40.71
CA ALA A 90 25.25 -4.82 -41.81
C ALA A 90 24.29 -5.93 -41.37
N THR A 91 24.24 -6.27 -40.08
CA THR A 91 23.38 -7.33 -39.51
C THR A 91 22.29 -6.77 -38.58
N GLY A 92 22.19 -5.45 -38.42
CA GLY A 92 21.14 -4.79 -37.62
C GLY A 92 21.63 -3.62 -36.75
N PRO A 93 20.75 -3.03 -35.93
CA PRO A 93 21.06 -1.92 -35.04
C PRO A 93 22.16 -2.27 -34.03
N THR A 94 23.05 -1.32 -33.74
CA THR A 94 24.07 -1.46 -32.69
C THR A 94 23.64 -0.71 -31.43
N VAL A 95 23.84 -1.34 -30.27
CA VAL A 95 23.57 -0.75 -28.95
C VAL A 95 24.80 -0.01 -28.43
N ALA A 96 24.58 1.03 -27.63
CA ALA A 96 25.63 1.81 -27.00
C ALA A 96 26.47 0.97 -26.03
N ASP A 97 27.78 1.25 -25.94
CA ASP A 97 28.70 0.55 -25.03
C ASP A 97 28.39 0.80 -23.54
N LYS A 98 27.67 1.89 -23.26
CA LYS A 98 27.21 2.24 -21.92
C LYS A 98 25.71 2.56 -21.94
N PRO A 99 24.95 2.11 -20.92
CA PRO A 99 23.55 2.49 -20.79
C PRO A 99 23.43 4.01 -20.60
N PHE A 100 22.34 4.58 -21.09
CA PHE A 100 21.90 5.88 -20.62
C PHE A 100 21.43 5.71 -19.18
N GLU A 101 21.99 6.50 -18.27
CA GLU A 101 21.63 6.49 -16.86
C GLU A 101 21.24 7.90 -16.42
N LYS A 102 20.11 8.01 -15.74
CA LYS A 102 19.69 9.25 -15.12
C LYS A 102 18.95 9.00 -13.82
N TYR A 103 19.42 9.67 -12.79
CA TYR A 103 18.77 9.71 -11.49
C TYR A 103 17.75 10.84 -11.44
N TYR A 104 16.55 10.54 -10.94
CA TYR A 104 15.52 11.52 -10.64
C TYR A 104 15.09 11.38 -9.18
N GLU A 105 15.00 12.52 -8.50
CA GLU A 105 14.44 12.61 -7.16
C GLU A 105 13.19 13.48 -7.19
N GLY A 106 12.06 12.90 -6.80
CA GLY A 106 10.81 13.61 -6.62
C GLY A 106 10.40 13.60 -5.16
N THR A 107 10.07 14.77 -4.61
CA THR A 107 9.56 14.92 -3.26
C THR A 107 8.10 15.40 -3.30
N ALA A 108 7.28 14.86 -2.41
CA ALA A 108 5.89 15.26 -2.22
C ALA A 108 5.61 15.37 -0.71
N ALA A 109 4.94 16.45 -0.31
CA ALA A 109 4.63 16.72 1.09
C ALA A 109 3.21 17.26 1.23
N ALA A 110 2.49 16.72 2.20
CA ALA A 110 1.20 17.19 2.69
C ALA A 110 1.32 17.35 4.22
N PRO A 111 1.80 18.51 4.70
CA PRO A 111 2.14 18.70 6.11
C PRO A 111 0.92 18.73 7.03
N VAL A 112 -0.25 19.11 6.51
CA VAL A 112 -1.50 19.15 7.27
C VAL A 112 -2.61 18.51 6.44
N ILE A 113 -3.12 17.38 6.91
CA ILE A 113 -4.27 16.64 6.37
C ILE A 113 -5.29 16.54 7.50
N PRO A 114 -6.27 17.46 7.58
CA PRO A 114 -7.28 17.43 8.61
C PRO A 114 -8.40 16.45 8.26
N SER A 115 -8.95 15.79 9.27
CA SER A 115 -10.19 15.01 9.17
C SER A 115 -11.10 15.33 10.35
N LEU A 116 -12.36 15.63 10.06
CA LEU A 116 -13.42 15.86 11.03
C LEU A 116 -14.49 14.78 10.86
N PHE A 117 -14.85 14.12 11.95
CA PHE A 117 -15.91 13.13 12.02
C PHE A 117 -16.95 13.57 13.04
N ALA A 118 -18.22 13.39 12.71
CA ALA A 118 -19.32 13.62 13.62
C ALA A 118 -20.38 12.53 13.43
N ALA A 119 -20.96 12.04 14.54
CA ALA A 119 -22.02 11.04 14.52
C ALA A 119 -22.99 11.25 15.67
N TYR A 120 -24.23 10.80 15.51
CA TYR A 120 -25.25 10.86 16.56
C TYR A 120 -25.78 9.46 16.86
N LYS A 121 -25.39 8.90 18.00
CA LYS A 121 -25.82 7.56 18.39
C LYS A 121 -27.13 7.59 19.15
N LYS A 122 -28.06 6.70 18.78
CA LYS A 122 -29.33 6.43 19.45
C LYS A 122 -29.58 4.92 19.50
N GLY A 123 -29.33 4.30 20.65
CA GLY A 123 -29.41 2.85 20.82
C GLY A 123 -28.42 2.14 19.90
N GLU A 124 -28.93 1.24 19.06
CA GLU A 124 -28.16 0.49 18.06
C GLU A 124 -27.98 1.24 16.72
N TRP A 125 -28.50 2.47 16.62
CA TRP A 125 -28.46 3.30 15.42
C TRP A 125 -27.49 4.45 15.60
N THR A 126 -26.79 4.83 14.53
CA THR A 126 -25.79 5.91 14.54
C THR A 126 -25.83 6.72 13.25
#